data_AF-A0A3S9VXH6-F1
#
_entry.id   AF-A0A3S9VXH6-F1
#
_cell.length_a   1.000
_cell.length_b   1.000
_cell.length_c   1.000
_cell.angle_alpha   90.00
_cell.angle_beta   90.00
_cell.angle_gamma   90.00
#
_symmetry.space_group_name_H-M   'P 1'
#
loop_
_entity.id
_entity.type
_entity.pdbx_description
1 polymer ?
#
loop_
_entity_poly.entity_id
_entity_poly.type
_entity_poly.pdbx_seq_one_letter_code
_entity_poly.pdbx_strand_id
1 'polypeptide(L)'
;MFNNMGGKTMTITVYHGGTEQVNSPLCRLGRENLDFGRGFYVTDIKEQAYRWAITTAKRRKTQAVINIYQLDRDAILTEARCKIFKAYDTEWLNFIVASRRGENPASIYDYVEGGVANDRVIDTINLYMSGLMSADVALQRLAQYQPNNQICLLDQSITDKYLVYERTELAE
;
A
#
# COMPACT_ATOMS: atom_id res chain seq x y z
N MET A 1 -33.72 -16.97 24.47
CA MET A 1 -33.72 -16.41 23.10
C MET A 1 -32.67 -15.32 23.07
N PHE A 2 -31.44 -15.66 22.69
CA PHE A 2 -30.40 -14.65 22.47
C PHE A 2 -30.36 -14.38 20.98
N ASN A 3 -30.85 -13.21 20.57
CA ASN A 3 -30.70 -12.71 19.22
C ASN A 3 -29.20 -12.51 18.96
N ASN A 4 -28.61 -13.44 18.22
CA ASN A 4 -27.30 -13.28 17.65
C ASN A 4 -27.45 -12.38 16.42
N MET A 5 -27.51 -11.06 16.63
CA MET A 5 -27.35 -10.11 15.54
C MET A 5 -25.89 -10.18 15.11
N GLY A 6 -25.64 -10.88 13.99
CA GLY A 6 -24.34 -10.93 13.35
C GLY A 6 -23.81 -9.52 13.16
N GLY A 7 -22.75 -9.18 13.88
CA GLY A 7 -22.00 -7.95 13.67
C GLY A 7 -21.50 -7.98 12.23
N LYS A 8 -22.08 -7.15 11.39
CA LYS A 8 -21.66 -6.99 10.01
C LYS A 8 -20.25 -6.42 10.05
N THR A 9 -19.23 -7.25 9.84
CA THR A 9 -17.86 -6.76 9.64
C THR A 9 -17.89 -5.82 8.44
N MET A 10 -17.44 -4.58 8.65
CA MET A 10 -17.47 -3.55 7.62
C MET A 10 -16.24 -3.76 6.75
N THR A 11 -16.43 -4.44 5.60
CA THR A 11 -15.38 -4.57 4.60
C THR A 11 -15.25 -3.29 3.78
N ILE A 12 -14.03 -3.01 3.32
CA ILE A 12 -13.75 -1.93 2.36
C ILE A 12 -13.38 -2.53 1.00
N THR A 13 -13.78 -1.85 -0.07
CA THR A 13 -13.33 -2.21 -1.42
C THR A 13 -11.92 -1.67 -1.65
N VAL A 14 -11.00 -2.54 -2.06
CA VAL A 14 -9.63 -2.18 -2.38
C VAL A 14 -9.22 -2.68 -3.77
N TYR A 15 -8.22 -2.03 -4.34
CA TYR A 15 -7.83 -2.14 -5.74
C TYR A 15 -6.34 -2.45 -5.87
N HIS A 16 -6.00 -3.38 -6.76
CA HIS A 16 -4.63 -3.65 -7.20
C HIS A 16 -4.52 -3.43 -8.71
N GLY A 17 -3.77 -2.40 -9.11
CA GLY A 17 -3.52 -2.06 -10.51
C GLY A 17 -2.32 -2.83 -11.07
N GLY A 18 -2.50 -3.45 -12.23
CA GLY A 18 -1.45 -4.25 -12.86
C GLY A 18 -1.75 -4.60 -14.31
N THR A 19 -1.24 -5.74 -14.74
CA THR A 19 -1.41 -6.26 -16.11
C THR A 19 -1.90 -7.70 -16.14
N GLU A 20 -2.21 -8.26 -14.97
CA GLU A 20 -2.57 -9.65 -14.78
C GLU A 20 -3.74 -9.74 -13.81
N GLN A 21 -4.60 -10.75 -14.02
CA GLN A 21 -5.58 -11.14 -13.02
C GLN A 21 -4.87 -11.81 -11.85
N VAL A 22 -5.17 -11.34 -10.64
CA VAL A 22 -4.61 -11.87 -9.39
C VAL A 22 -5.78 -12.28 -8.50
N ASN A 23 -6.24 -13.52 -8.62
CA ASN A 23 -7.30 -14.04 -7.76
C ASN A 23 -6.76 -14.66 -6.45
N SER A 24 -5.46 -14.96 -6.40
CA SER A 24 -4.75 -15.52 -5.24
C SER A 24 -3.50 -14.68 -4.96
N PRO A 25 -3.63 -13.59 -4.17
CA PRO A 25 -2.52 -12.70 -3.85
C PRO A 25 -1.38 -13.42 -3.11
N LEU A 26 -0.13 -13.12 -3.49
CA LEU A 26 1.06 -13.69 -2.84
C LEU A 26 1.96 -12.58 -2.28
N CYS A 27 2.08 -12.51 -0.96
CA CYS A 27 2.84 -11.45 -0.28
C CYS A 27 4.34 -11.52 -0.52
N ARG A 28 4.86 -12.73 -0.82
CA ARG A 28 6.30 -12.95 -1.05
C ARG A 28 6.81 -12.46 -2.41
N LEU A 29 5.94 -12.00 -3.30
CA LEU A 29 6.32 -11.55 -4.64
C LEU A 29 6.67 -10.05 -4.63
N GLY A 30 7.50 -9.63 -5.58
CA GLY A 30 7.88 -8.22 -5.76
C GLY A 30 9.27 -7.89 -5.24
N ARG A 31 9.55 -6.59 -5.16
CA ARG A 31 10.86 -6.05 -4.76
C ARG A 31 10.92 -5.88 -3.24
N GLU A 32 12.12 -6.02 -2.68
CA GLU A 32 12.36 -5.93 -1.24
C GLU A 32 12.39 -4.48 -0.72
N ASN A 33 12.84 -3.55 -1.56
CA ASN A 33 13.10 -2.15 -1.19
C ASN A 33 11.98 -1.18 -1.62
N LEU A 34 10.73 -1.65 -1.62
CA LEU A 34 9.56 -0.77 -1.77
C LEU A 34 9.29 -0.02 -0.46
N ASP A 35 8.55 1.09 -0.55
CA ASP A 35 8.22 1.98 0.56
C ASP A 35 7.74 1.24 1.84
N PHE A 36 6.87 0.25 1.69
CA PHE A 36 6.33 -0.57 2.77
C PHE A 36 6.85 -2.02 2.78
N GLY A 37 8.01 -2.26 2.15
CA GLY A 37 8.63 -3.59 2.06
C GLY A 37 7.99 -4.50 1.00
N ARG A 38 8.39 -5.77 1.00
CA ARG A 38 7.83 -6.78 0.07
C ARG A 38 6.51 -7.33 0.62
N GLY A 39 5.44 -7.14 -0.13
CA GLY A 39 4.09 -7.52 0.25
C GLY A 39 3.13 -7.42 -0.92
N PHE A 40 1.85 -7.74 -0.68
CA PHE A 40 0.79 -7.51 -1.64
C PHE A 40 0.18 -6.12 -1.46
N TYR A 41 0.24 -5.30 -2.50
CA TYR A 41 -0.13 -3.89 -2.45
C TYR A 41 -1.55 -3.67 -3.00
N VAL A 42 -2.42 -3.08 -2.19
CA VAL A 42 -3.78 -2.65 -2.55
C VAL A 42 -4.05 -1.22 -2.08
N THR A 43 -4.97 -0.51 -2.70
CA THR A 43 -5.39 0.84 -2.29
C THR A 43 -6.90 0.93 -2.26
N ASP A 44 -7.49 1.71 -1.37
CA ASP A 44 -8.91 2.08 -1.38
C ASP A 44 -9.23 3.18 -2.42
N ILE A 45 -8.21 3.70 -3.11
CA ILE A 45 -8.34 4.76 -4.13
C ILE A 45 -8.26 4.14 -5.54
N LYS A 46 -9.42 3.91 -6.17
CA LYS A 46 -9.49 3.29 -7.52
C LYS A 46 -8.63 4.03 -8.56
N GLU A 47 -8.64 5.35 -8.54
CA GLU A 47 -7.87 6.20 -9.47
C GLU A 47 -6.36 6.00 -9.32
N GLN A 48 -5.87 5.71 -8.11
CA GLN A 48 -4.45 5.41 -7.87
C GLN A 48 -4.08 4.06 -8.50
N ALA A 49 -4.90 3.02 -8.28
CA ALA A 49 -4.71 1.73 -8.92
C ALA A 49 -4.76 1.83 -10.45
N TYR A 50 -5.69 2.61 -11.00
CA TYR A 50 -5.80 2.88 -12.43
C TYR A 50 -4.50 3.44 -13.01
N ARG A 51 -3.98 4.53 -12.43
CA ARG A 51 -2.73 5.17 -12.91
C ARG A 51 -1.54 4.21 -12.90
N TRP A 52 -1.45 3.37 -11.87
CA TRP A 52 -0.41 2.34 -11.79
C TRP A 52 -0.59 1.24 -12.83
N ALA A 53 -1.82 0.77 -13.06
CA ALA A 53 -2.11 -0.21 -14.10
C ALA A 53 -1.70 0.33 -15.48
N ILE A 54 -2.12 1.56 -15.83
CA ILE A 54 -1.78 2.21 -17.10
C ILE A 54 -0.26 2.37 -17.27
N THR A 55 0.44 2.83 -16.23
CA THR A 55 1.90 3.03 -16.27
C THR A 55 2.64 1.70 -16.42
N THR A 56 2.20 0.67 -15.71
CA THR A 56 2.79 -0.68 -15.78
C THR A 56 2.54 -1.34 -17.13
N ALA A 57 1.31 -1.22 -17.65
CA ALA A 57 0.90 -1.72 -18.96
C ALA A 57 1.71 -1.08 -20.09
N LYS A 58 1.89 0.24 -20.08
CA LYS A 58 2.77 0.96 -21.04
C LYS A 58 4.19 0.40 -21.04
N ARG A 59 4.78 0.21 -19.85
CA ARG A 59 6.15 -0.35 -19.71
C ARG A 59 6.25 -1.79 -20.21
N ARG A 60 5.20 -2.59 -19.97
CA ARG A 60 5.15 -4.02 -20.34
C ARG A 60 4.60 -4.27 -21.75
N LYS A 61 4.13 -3.22 -22.45
CA LYS A 61 3.46 -3.31 -23.76
C LYS A 61 2.30 -4.31 -23.78
N THR A 62 1.46 -4.24 -22.76
CA THR A 62 0.28 -5.12 -22.58
C THR A 62 -0.93 -4.30 -22.11
N GLN A 63 -2.06 -4.95 -21.85
CA GLN A 63 -3.27 -4.31 -21.37
C GLN A 63 -3.23 -4.06 -19.85
N ALA A 64 -3.78 -2.93 -19.43
CA ALA A 64 -3.93 -2.57 -18.03
C ALA A 64 -5.19 -3.20 -17.44
N VAL A 65 -5.09 -3.72 -16.21
CA VAL A 65 -6.22 -4.29 -15.47
C VAL A 65 -6.24 -3.79 -14.02
N ILE A 66 -7.43 -3.75 -13.44
CA ILE A 66 -7.66 -3.46 -12.03
C ILE A 66 -8.29 -4.71 -11.40
N ASN A 67 -7.60 -5.27 -10.40
CA ASN A 67 -8.14 -6.32 -9.55
C ASN A 67 -8.85 -5.68 -8.36
N ILE A 68 -10.03 -6.18 -8.03
CA ILE A 68 -10.93 -5.64 -7.02
C ILE A 68 -11.15 -6.69 -5.93
N TYR A 69 -11.07 -6.27 -4.68
CA TYR A 69 -11.19 -7.13 -3.51
C TYR A 69 -12.06 -6.48 -2.44
N GLN A 70 -12.62 -7.31 -1.57
CA GLN A 70 -13.19 -6.90 -0.29
C GLN A 70 -12.16 -7.20 0.81
N LEU A 71 -11.78 -6.17 1.57
CA LEU A 71 -10.81 -6.26 2.66
C LEU A 71 -11.52 -6.03 4.00
N ASP A 72 -11.45 -7.00 4.90
CA ASP A 72 -11.90 -6.85 6.30
C ASP A 72 -10.82 -6.13 7.13
N ARG A 73 -10.69 -4.82 6.89
CA ARG A 73 -9.64 -4.01 7.50
C ARG A 73 -9.76 -3.97 9.03
N ASP A 74 -10.97 -3.89 9.57
CA ASP A 74 -11.17 -3.79 11.02
C ASP A 74 -10.76 -5.08 11.76
N ALA A 75 -11.02 -6.25 11.17
CA ALA A 75 -10.56 -7.51 11.72
C ALA A 75 -9.02 -7.60 11.74
N ILE A 76 -8.36 -7.20 10.65
CA ILE A 76 -6.89 -7.14 10.58
C ILE A 76 -6.32 -6.24 11.68
N LEU A 77 -6.87 -5.04 11.84
CA LEU A 77 -6.39 -4.09 12.85
C LEU A 77 -6.54 -4.60 14.29
N THR A 78 -7.41 -5.59 14.50
CA THR A 78 -7.64 -6.19 15.83
C THR A 78 -6.68 -7.35 16.11
N GLU A 79 -6.21 -8.09 15.11
CA GLU A 79 -5.43 -9.32 15.33
C GLU A 79 -3.98 -9.28 14.83
N ALA A 80 -3.65 -8.37 13.92
CA ALA A 80 -2.35 -8.33 13.25
C ALA A 80 -1.45 -7.22 13.80
N ARG A 81 -0.14 -7.31 13.54
CA ARG A 81 0.81 -6.24 13.87
C ARG A 81 0.73 -5.17 12.77
N CYS A 82 0.08 -4.06 13.09
CA CYS A 82 -0.25 -3.02 12.12
C CYS A 82 0.59 -1.76 12.32
N LYS A 83 1.05 -1.16 11.22
CA LYS A 83 1.63 0.19 11.19
C LYS A 83 0.81 1.08 10.27
N ILE A 84 0.28 2.19 10.80
CA ILE A 84 -0.51 3.15 10.01
C ILE A 84 0.15 4.52 10.07
N PHE A 85 0.49 5.08 8.91
CA PHE A 85 0.99 6.44 8.75
C PHE A 85 -0.15 7.36 8.31
N LYS A 86 -0.46 8.36 9.14
CA LYS A 86 -1.54 9.32 8.88
C LYS A 86 -1.07 10.58 8.15
N ALA A 87 0.24 10.83 8.14
CA ALA A 87 0.86 12.02 7.60
C ALA A 87 2.26 11.72 7.07
N TYR A 88 2.80 12.61 6.24
CA TYR A 88 4.20 12.61 5.84
C TYR A 88 5.07 13.29 6.89
N ASP A 89 5.12 12.69 8.09
CA ASP A 89 5.90 13.17 9.23
C ASP A 89 7.28 12.53 9.30
N THR A 90 8.01 12.80 10.39
CA THR A 90 9.36 12.28 10.64
C THR A 90 9.38 10.75 10.70
N GLU A 91 8.34 10.14 11.29
CA GLU A 91 8.28 8.69 11.42
C GLU A 91 8.09 8.03 10.05
N TRP A 92 7.19 8.58 9.24
CA TRP A 92 7.00 8.16 7.86
C TRP A 92 8.28 8.34 7.03
N LEU A 93 8.92 9.52 7.09
CA LEU A 93 10.15 9.79 6.34
C LEU A 93 11.25 8.79 6.68
N ASN A 94 11.49 8.55 7.97
CA ASN A 94 12.49 7.60 8.43
C ASN A 94 12.19 6.18 7.95
N PHE A 95 10.92 5.75 8.02
CA PHE A 95 10.50 4.43 7.57
C PHE A 95 10.73 4.23 6.07
N ILE A 96 10.28 5.19 5.24
CA ILE A 96 10.43 5.12 3.78
C ILE A 96 11.91 5.08 3.39
N VAL A 97 12.74 5.91 4.01
CA VAL A 97 14.18 5.97 3.73
C VAL A 97 14.88 4.67 4.12
N ALA A 98 14.59 4.13 5.29
CA ALA A 98 15.11 2.84 5.74
C ALA A 98 14.69 1.70 4.79
N SER A 99 13.41 1.64 4.41
CA SER A 99 12.90 0.67 3.44
C SER A 99 13.65 0.74 2.10
N ARG A 100 13.82 1.94 1.55
CA ARG A 100 14.51 2.14 0.25
C ARG A 100 16.01 1.87 0.30
N ARG A 101 16.63 1.98 1.48
CA ARG A 101 18.01 1.56 1.74
C ARG A 101 18.16 0.04 1.92
N GLY A 102 17.05 -0.70 1.97
CA GLY A 102 17.05 -2.15 2.15
C GLY A 102 17.11 -2.59 3.61
N GLU A 103 16.86 -1.68 4.56
CA GLU A 103 16.92 -1.98 6.01
C GLU A 103 15.68 -2.74 6.51
N ASN A 104 14.65 -2.88 5.66
CA ASN A 104 13.42 -3.63 5.91
C ASN A 104 12.75 -3.37 7.29
N PRO A 105 12.40 -2.11 7.60
CA PRO A 105 11.71 -1.76 8.84
C PRO A 105 10.30 -2.39 8.93
N ALA A 106 9.77 -2.88 7.81
CA ALA A 106 8.47 -3.53 7.73
C ALA A 106 8.45 -4.97 8.29
N SER A 107 9.61 -5.59 8.52
CA SER A 107 9.77 -7.01 8.89
C SER A 107 9.02 -7.46 10.15
N ILE A 108 8.68 -6.53 11.04
CA ILE A 108 7.95 -6.82 12.29
C ILE A 108 6.44 -6.61 12.18
N TYR A 109 5.94 -6.21 11.01
CA TYR A 109 4.53 -5.91 10.77
C TYR A 109 3.94 -6.90 9.77
N ASP A 110 2.65 -7.13 9.92
CA ASP A 110 1.84 -7.97 9.02
C ASP A 110 1.04 -7.09 8.04
N TYR A 111 0.85 -5.82 8.42
CA TYR A 111 0.07 -4.81 7.71
C TYR A 111 0.73 -3.44 7.85
N VAL A 112 0.96 -2.76 6.74
CA VAL A 112 1.42 -1.36 6.72
C VAL A 112 0.50 -0.54 5.82
N GLU A 113 0.03 0.59 6.31
CA GLU A 113 -0.85 1.50 5.58
C GLU A 113 -0.40 2.96 5.68
N GLY A 114 -0.59 3.70 4.59
CA GLY A 114 -0.43 5.14 4.56
C GLY A 114 -0.03 5.63 3.17
N GLY A 115 0.40 6.88 3.09
CA GLY A 115 0.88 7.43 1.82
C GLY A 115 2.20 6.80 1.38
N VAL A 116 2.33 6.55 0.08
CA VAL A 116 3.62 6.16 -0.54
C VAL A 116 4.27 7.36 -1.22
N ALA A 117 5.59 7.29 -1.35
CA ALA A 117 6.41 8.27 -2.03
C ALA A 117 6.21 8.20 -3.56
N ASN A 118 5.05 8.69 -4.00
CA ASN A 118 4.63 8.81 -5.39
C ASN A 118 5.21 10.06 -6.07
N ASP A 119 4.84 10.31 -7.33
CA ASP A 119 5.33 11.41 -8.18
C ASP A 119 5.32 12.79 -7.52
N ARG A 120 4.44 13.06 -6.54
CA ARG A 120 4.35 14.37 -5.88
C ARG A 120 5.42 14.61 -4.82
N VAL A 121 5.92 13.55 -4.20
CA VAL A 121 6.83 13.66 -3.03
C VAL A 121 8.14 12.90 -3.23
N ILE A 122 8.24 12.07 -4.27
CA ILE A 122 9.42 11.26 -4.60
C ILE A 122 10.70 12.08 -4.71
N ASP A 123 10.62 13.27 -5.32
CA ASP A 123 11.78 14.15 -5.48
C ASP A 123 12.29 14.67 -4.13
N THR A 124 11.38 14.96 -3.19
CA THR A 124 11.75 15.38 -1.83
C THR A 124 12.48 14.24 -1.10
N ILE A 125 11.99 13.01 -1.23
CA ILE A 125 12.66 11.82 -0.68
C ILE A 125 14.06 11.64 -1.30
N ASN A 126 14.18 11.73 -2.62
CA ASN A 126 15.45 11.55 -3.32
C ASN A 126 16.48 12.64 -2.96
N LEU A 127 16.05 13.89 -2.83
CA LEU A 127 16.91 15.00 -2.40
C LEU A 127 17.39 14.83 -0.96
N TYR A 128 16.50 14.37 -0.05
CA TYR A 128 16.89 14.05 1.32
C TYR A 128 17.88 12.89 1.37
N MET A 129 17.59 11.78 0.67
CA MET A 129 18.45 10.60 0.65
C MET A 129 19.84 10.86 0.06
N SER A 130 19.96 11.79 -0.89
CA SER A 130 21.24 12.20 -1.49
C SER A 130 22.01 13.23 -0.66
N GLY A 131 21.48 13.67 0.49
CA GLY A 131 22.11 14.69 1.33
C GLY A 131 22.00 16.12 0.77
N LEU A 132 21.25 16.31 -0.31
CA LEU A 132 21.01 17.61 -0.95
C LEU A 132 19.91 18.43 -0.24
N MET A 133 19.21 17.82 0.72
CA MET A 133 18.17 18.46 1.52
C MET A 133 18.25 18.00 2.98
N SER A 134 18.10 18.92 3.93
CA SER A 134 18.00 18.57 5.35
C SER A 134 16.64 17.95 5.68
N ALA A 135 16.57 17.22 6.80
CA ALA A 135 15.32 16.63 7.28
C ALA A 135 14.23 17.69 7.51
N ASP A 136 14.58 18.83 8.12
CA ASP A 136 13.62 19.90 8.41
C ASP A 136 12.98 20.48 7.13
N VAL A 137 13.78 20.72 6.09
CA VAL A 137 13.29 21.22 4.80
C VAL A 137 12.43 20.17 4.10
N ALA A 138 12.83 18.90 4.17
CA ALA A 138 12.05 17.81 3.61
C ALA A 138 10.67 17.72 4.27
N LEU A 139 10.62 17.75 5.61
CA LEU A 139 9.38 17.68 6.38
C LEU A 139 8.46 18.88 6.12
N GLN A 140 9.02 20.09 6.02
CA GLN A 140 8.23 21.28 5.66
C GLN A 140 7.56 21.16 4.28
N ARG A 141 8.28 20.62 3.28
CA ARG A 141 7.72 20.38 1.94
C ARG A 141 6.67 19.28 1.98
N LEU A 142 6.97 18.16 2.64
CA LEU A 142 6.08 17.02 2.78
C LEU A 142 4.76 17.40 3.46
N ALA A 143 4.80 18.27 4.47
CA ALA A 143 3.62 18.77 5.18
C ALA A 143 2.63 19.55 4.29
N GLN A 144 3.02 19.98 3.09
CA GLN A 144 2.13 20.66 2.14
C GLN A 144 1.23 19.69 1.36
N TYR A 145 1.45 18.38 1.47
CA TYR A 145 0.76 17.37 0.68
C TYR A 145 -0.15 16.51 1.54
N GLN A 146 -1.38 16.32 1.08
CA GLN A 146 -2.24 15.26 1.58
C GLN A 146 -1.67 13.90 1.14
N PRO A 147 -1.47 12.94 2.07
CA PRO A 147 -1.06 11.60 1.69
C PRO A 147 -2.06 10.93 0.75
N ASN A 148 -1.54 10.17 -0.21
CA ASN A 148 -2.34 9.13 -0.83
C ASN A 148 -2.57 7.98 0.18
N ASN A 149 -3.27 6.92 -0.20
CA ASN A 149 -3.39 5.76 0.67
C ASN A 149 -2.97 4.49 -0.06
N GLN A 150 -2.13 3.72 0.60
CA GLN A 150 -1.64 2.45 0.14
C GLN A 150 -1.61 1.50 1.31
N ILE A 151 -2.09 0.28 1.08
CA ILE A 151 -2.04 -0.82 2.02
C ILE A 151 -1.06 -1.85 1.45
N CYS A 152 -0.11 -2.27 2.28
CA CYS A 152 0.80 -3.37 2.04
C CYS A 152 0.45 -4.49 3.02
N LEU A 153 -0.02 -5.62 2.48
CA LEU A 153 -0.23 -6.85 3.23
C LEU A 153 1.07 -7.66 3.18
N LEU A 154 1.69 -7.87 4.33
CA LEU A 154 3.01 -8.51 4.43
C LEU A 154 2.91 -9.97 4.84
N ASP A 155 1.88 -10.33 5.61
CA ASP A 155 1.64 -11.70 6.03
C ASP A 155 0.63 -12.42 5.14
N GLN A 156 1.00 -13.64 4.72
CA GLN A 156 0.17 -14.44 3.82
C GLN A 156 -1.09 -14.95 4.52
N SER A 157 -1.01 -15.35 5.80
CA SER A 157 -2.16 -15.90 6.53
C SER A 157 -3.23 -14.84 6.80
N ILE A 158 -2.80 -13.61 7.13
CA ILE A 158 -3.69 -12.45 7.27
C ILE A 158 -4.34 -12.11 5.92
N THR A 159 -3.56 -12.15 4.83
CA THR A 159 -4.06 -11.87 3.48
C THR A 159 -5.11 -12.89 3.04
N ASP A 160 -4.82 -14.18 3.16
CA ASP A 160 -5.72 -15.26 2.75
C ASP A 160 -7.04 -15.24 3.53
N LYS A 161 -6.98 -14.82 4.80
CA LYS A 161 -8.14 -14.77 5.70
C LYS A 161 -9.05 -13.58 5.45
N TYR A 162 -8.50 -12.41 5.10
CA TYR A 162 -9.24 -11.14 5.11
C TYR A 162 -9.30 -10.38 3.80
N LEU A 163 -8.57 -10.81 2.77
CA LEU A 163 -8.64 -10.23 1.44
C LEU A 163 -9.37 -11.18 0.48
N VAL A 164 -10.64 -10.87 0.19
CA VAL A 164 -11.47 -11.69 -0.69
C VAL A 164 -11.48 -11.10 -2.09
N TYR A 165 -11.01 -11.87 -3.06
CA TYR A 165 -11.08 -11.48 -4.48
C TYR A 165 -12.53 -11.39 -4.95
N GLU A 166 -12.87 -10.29 -5.61
CA GLU A 166 -14.21 -10.06 -6.17
C GLU A 166 -14.22 -10.24 -7.69
N ARG A 167 -13.38 -9.48 -8.41
CA ARG A 167 -13.27 -9.54 -9.88
C ARG A 167 -12.03 -8.80 -10.39
N THR A 168 -11.81 -8.89 -11.69
CA THR A 168 -10.85 -8.07 -12.43
C THR A 168 -11.57 -7.40 -13.59
N GLU A 169 -11.25 -6.12 -13.81
CA GLU A 169 -11.76 -5.35 -14.93
C GLU A 169 -10.62 -4.72 -15.73
N LEU A 170 -10.90 -4.39 -16.99
CA LEU A 170 -9.97 -3.61 -17.81
C LEU A 170 -9.83 -2.21 -17.23
N ALA A 171 -8.61 -1.67 -17.22
CA ALA A 171 -8.39 -0.29 -16.86
C ALA A 171 -8.58 0.57 -18.12
N GLU A 172 -9.84 0.93 -18.39
CA GLU A 172 -10.26 1.81 -19.48
C GLU A 172 -10.34 3.26 -19.01
#